data_AF-A0A0R2HM78-F1
#
_entry.id   AF-A0A0R2HM78-F1
#
_cell.length_a   1.000
_cell.length_b   1.000
_cell.length_c   1.000
_cell.angle_alpha   90.00
_cell.angle_beta   90.00
_cell.angle_gamma   90.00
#
_symmetry.space_group_name_H-M   'P 1'
#
loop_
_entity.id
_entity.type
_entity.pdbx_description
1 polymer ?
#
loop_
_entity_poly.entity_id
_entity_poly.type
_entity_poly.pdbx_seq_one_letter_code
_entity_poly.pdbx_strand_id
1 'polypeptide(L)'
;MESTLQDGEFAIMSRDFSVIKRFDIVVLSSETLKETIIKRVIGLPGETIEYKNDKLYVNGKYVKETFLDQSFKEQKKREMESPLFTNNFKVTLKKGEYYVLGDNRLNSVDSRALGTFTIKDFKARGGIILYPFNKMGRTE
;
A
#
# COMPACT_ATOMS: atom_id res chain seq x y z
N MET A 1 -6.86 -4.06 3.93
CA MET A 1 -6.87 -2.83 3.11
C MET A 1 -8.25 -2.18 3.21
N GLU A 2 -8.81 -2.07 4.41
CA GLU A 2 -10.27 -2.07 4.65
C GLU A 2 -11.08 -0.98 3.92
N SER A 3 -10.51 0.20 3.67
CA SER A 3 -11.16 1.26 2.90
C SER A 3 -11.18 1.02 1.38
N THR A 4 -10.31 0.14 0.88
CA THR A 4 -10.06 -0.08 -0.56
C THR A 4 -10.37 -1.51 -0.99
N LEU A 5 -10.09 -2.48 -0.12
CA LEU A 5 -10.39 -3.89 -0.31
C LEU A 5 -10.74 -4.52 1.05
N GLN A 6 -11.99 -4.98 1.16
CA GLN A 6 -12.58 -5.59 2.35
C GLN A 6 -12.47 -7.12 2.30
N ASP A 7 -12.60 -7.76 3.46
CA ASP A 7 -12.61 -9.21 3.55
C ASP A 7 -13.78 -9.79 2.75
N GLY A 8 -13.54 -10.87 2.00
CA GLY A 8 -14.52 -11.48 1.10
C GLY A 8 -14.68 -10.83 -0.29
N GLU A 9 -13.94 -9.76 -0.62
CA GLU A 9 -13.97 -9.16 -1.95
C GLU A 9 -13.08 -9.94 -2.95
N PHE A 10 -13.61 -10.20 -4.15
CA PHE A 10 -12.86 -10.86 -5.23
C PHE A 10 -12.33 -9.84 -6.22
N ALA A 11 -11.02 -9.90 -6.49
CA ALA A 11 -10.37 -9.07 -7.50
C ALA A 11 -9.65 -9.92 -8.57
N ILE A 12 -9.79 -9.54 -9.84
CA ILE A 12 -8.91 -10.04 -10.91
C ILE A 12 -7.64 -9.19 -10.93
N MET A 13 -6.49 -9.87 -10.94
CA MET A 13 -5.18 -9.24 -10.89
C MET A 13 -4.25 -9.80 -11.98
N SER A 14 -3.37 -8.96 -12.51
CA SER A 14 -2.42 -9.34 -13.56
C SER A 14 -1.18 -10.02 -12.98
N ARG A 15 -0.64 -11.00 -13.72
CA ARG A 15 0.67 -11.62 -13.46
C ARG A 15 1.81 -11.02 -14.28
N ASP A 16 1.51 -10.05 -15.16
CA ASP A 16 2.54 -9.32 -15.88
C ASP A 16 3.15 -8.25 -14.96
N PHE A 17 4.44 -8.37 -14.65
CA PHE A 17 5.17 -7.44 -13.79
C PHE A 17 6.14 -6.53 -14.56
N SER A 18 6.04 -6.49 -15.89
CA SER A 18 6.94 -5.70 -16.75
C SER A 18 7.01 -4.22 -16.37
N VAL A 19 5.92 -3.66 -15.82
CA VAL A 19 5.88 -2.31 -15.24
C VAL A 19 5.03 -2.29 -13.98
N ILE A 20 5.68 -2.25 -12.80
CA ILE A 20 5.03 -1.91 -11.52
C ILE A 20 4.94 -0.39 -11.41
N LYS A 21 3.74 0.14 -11.19
CA LYS A 21 3.53 1.57 -11.00
C LYS A 21 3.36 1.91 -9.53
N ARG A 22 3.71 3.14 -9.16
CA ARG A 22 3.34 3.67 -7.85
C ARG A 22 1.83 3.63 -7.70
N PHE A 23 1.38 3.23 -6.53
CA PHE A 23 -0.01 3.03 -6.14
C PHE A 23 -0.70 1.79 -6.72
N ASP A 24 0.01 0.94 -7.48
CA ASP A 24 -0.51 -0.39 -7.79
C ASP A 24 -0.79 -1.15 -6.49
N ILE A 25 -1.94 -1.82 -6.43
CA ILE A 25 -2.20 -2.83 -5.40
C ILE A 25 -1.59 -4.15 -5.84
N VAL A 26 -0.87 -4.78 -4.94
CA VAL A 26 -0.05 -5.95 -5.22
C VAL A 26 -0.27 -7.03 -4.17
N VAL A 27 -0.21 -8.27 -4.65
CA VAL A 27 -0.26 -9.48 -3.82
C VAL A 27 1.18 -9.94 -3.65
N LEU A 28 1.63 -10.08 -2.42
CA LEU A 28 3.02 -10.37 -2.06
C LEU A 28 3.10 -11.63 -1.21
N SER A 29 4.15 -12.42 -1.35
CA SER A 29 4.57 -13.34 -0.29
C SER A 29 5.39 -12.58 0.75
N SER A 30 5.04 -12.67 2.03
CA SER A 30 5.89 -12.20 3.11
C SER A 30 6.60 -13.39 3.75
N GLU A 31 7.93 -13.44 3.65
CA GLU A 31 8.73 -14.47 4.31
C GLU A 31 8.63 -14.38 5.84
N THR A 32 8.67 -13.15 6.37
CA THR A 32 8.57 -12.87 7.81
C THR A 32 7.24 -13.35 8.40
N LEU A 33 6.13 -13.09 7.72
CA LEU A 33 4.79 -13.47 8.17
C LEU A 33 4.40 -14.90 7.74
N LYS A 34 5.15 -15.51 6.82
CA LYS A 34 4.84 -16.80 6.18
C LYS A 34 3.45 -16.84 5.53
N GLU A 35 3.00 -15.70 5.00
CA GLU A 35 1.66 -15.55 4.43
C GLU A 35 1.68 -14.73 3.14
N THR A 36 0.52 -14.69 2.47
CA THR A 36 0.30 -13.82 1.31
C THR A 36 -0.44 -12.58 1.76
N ILE A 37 0.10 -11.39 1.48
CA ILE A 37 -0.47 -10.11 1.88
C ILE A 37 -0.83 -9.27 0.66
N ILE A 38 -1.86 -8.43 0.82
CA ILE A 38 -2.25 -7.43 -0.17
C ILE A 38 -1.88 -6.06 0.38
N LYS A 39 -1.10 -5.29 -0.39
CA LYS A 39 -0.59 -3.96 -0.04
C LYS A 39 -0.54 -3.07 -1.28
N ARG A 40 -0.36 -1.77 -1.07
CA ARG A 40 -0.19 -0.79 -2.14
C ARG A 40 1.29 -0.39 -2.26
N VAL A 41 1.78 -0.31 -3.49
CA VAL A 41 3.14 0.16 -3.79
C VAL A 41 3.25 1.65 -3.52
N ILE A 42 4.10 2.04 -2.58
CA ILE A 42 4.36 3.45 -2.23
C ILE A 42 5.71 3.91 -2.75
N GLY A 43 6.73 3.04 -2.72
CA GLY A 43 8.07 3.35 -3.22
C GLY A 43 8.54 2.38 -4.28
N LEU A 44 9.20 2.93 -5.31
CA LEU A 44 9.79 2.20 -6.43
C LEU A 44 11.32 2.11 -6.27
N PRO A 45 11.98 1.18 -6.99
CA PRO A 45 13.43 1.00 -6.93
C PRO A 45 14.24 2.30 -7.03
N GLY A 46 15.18 2.48 -6.11
CA GLY A 46 16.10 3.63 -6.09
C GLY A 46 15.53 4.92 -5.50
N GLU A 47 14.28 4.93 -5.02
CA GLU A 47 13.66 6.14 -4.49
C GLU A 47 13.87 6.34 -2.99
N THR A 48 13.82 7.58 -2.55
CA THR A 48 13.67 7.94 -1.14
C THR A 48 12.21 8.24 -0.84
N ILE A 49 11.63 7.49 0.09
CA ILE A 49 10.27 7.67 0.59
C ILE A 49 10.33 8.33 1.96
N GLU A 50 9.61 9.43 2.12
CA GLU A 50 9.52 10.17 3.36
C GLU A 50 8.06 10.47 3.68
N TYR A 51 7.64 10.13 4.89
CA TYR A 51 6.39 10.64 5.47
C TYR A 51 6.70 11.69 6.51
N LYS A 52 6.05 12.85 6.37
CA LYS A 52 6.09 13.93 7.35
C LYS A 52 4.72 14.57 7.49
N ASN A 53 4.16 14.52 8.69
CA ASN A 53 2.85 15.07 9.03
C ASN A 53 1.74 14.53 8.10
N ASP A 54 1.62 13.20 8.01
CA ASP A 54 0.66 12.49 7.14
C ASP A 54 0.81 12.76 5.63
N LYS A 55 1.92 13.34 5.18
CA LYS A 55 2.18 13.63 3.77
C LYS A 55 3.32 12.78 3.24
N LEU A 56 3.06 12.12 2.12
CA LEU A 56 4.05 11.38 1.34
C LEU A 56 4.92 12.35 0.52
N TYR A 57 6.23 12.15 0.60
CA TYR A 57 7.23 12.75 -0.26
C TYR A 57 8.06 11.64 -0.91
N VAL A 58 8.27 11.76 -2.22
CA VAL A 58 9.11 10.84 -2.99
C VAL A 58 10.23 11.64 -3.62
N ASN A 59 11.48 11.28 -3.31
CA ASN A 59 12.66 12.03 -3.71
C ASN A 59 12.54 13.54 -3.38
N GLY A 60 11.98 13.84 -2.20
CA GLY A 60 11.74 15.21 -1.71
C GLY A 60 10.53 15.92 -2.32
N LYS A 61 9.84 15.34 -3.30
CA LYS A 61 8.65 15.93 -3.93
C LYS A 61 7.38 15.42 -3.27
N TYR A 62 6.48 16.33 -2.88
CA TYR A 62 5.17 15.96 -2.34
C TYR A 62 4.38 15.14 -3.37
N VAL A 63 3.79 14.04 -2.93
CA VAL A 63 2.91 13.19 -3.73
C VAL A 63 1.57 13.07 -3.02
N LYS A 64 0.49 13.47 -3.72
CA LYS A 64 -0.87 13.37 -3.20
C LYS A 64 -1.36 11.92 -3.28
N GLU A 65 -1.94 11.42 -2.19
CA GLU A 65 -2.53 10.08 -2.10
C GLU A 65 -4.06 10.18 -2.20
N THR A 66 -4.60 10.13 -3.42
CA THR A 66 -6.04 10.32 -3.67
C THR A 66 -6.90 9.10 -3.32
N PHE A 67 -6.28 7.92 -3.22
CA PHE A 67 -6.94 6.65 -2.88
C PHE A 67 -7.24 6.51 -1.39
N LEU A 68 -6.71 7.39 -0.54
CA LEU A 68 -7.01 7.38 0.89
C LEU A 68 -8.33 8.09 1.16
N ASP A 69 -9.32 7.32 1.61
CA ASP A 69 -10.58 7.84 2.12
C ASP A 69 -10.34 8.71 3.36
N GLN A 70 -10.70 9.99 3.26
CA GLN A 70 -10.51 10.96 4.34
C GLN A 70 -11.43 10.67 5.54
N SER A 71 -12.66 10.22 5.30
CA SER A 71 -13.59 9.89 6.38
C SER A 71 -13.08 8.69 7.19
N PHE A 72 -12.58 7.67 6.51
CA PHE A 72 -11.97 6.49 7.12
C PHE A 72 -10.71 6.85 7.90
N LYS A 73 -9.84 7.69 7.32
CA LYS A 73 -8.64 8.19 7.99
C LYS A 73 -8.97 8.89 9.31
N GLU A 74 -9.91 9.85 9.28
CA GLU A 74 -10.27 10.60 10.49
C GLU A 74 -10.97 9.72 11.53
N GLN A 75 -11.79 8.77 11.10
CA GLN A 75 -12.38 7.76 11.99
C GLN A 75 -11.29 6.93 12.69
N LYS A 76 -10.36 6.35 11.94
CA LYS A 76 -9.30 5.50 12.50
C LYS A 76 -8.36 6.26 13.44
N LYS A 77 -8.06 7.53 13.13
CA LYS A 77 -7.29 8.39 14.04
C LYS A 77 -7.98 8.58 15.38
N ARG A 78 -9.31 8.77 15.39
CA ARG A 78 -10.10 8.85 16.63
C ARG A 78 -10.13 7.53 17.38
N GLU A 79 -10.42 6.42 16.69
CA GLU A 79 -10.50 5.08 17.29
C GLU A 79 -9.19 4.65 17.96
N MET A 80 -8.06 4.98 17.35
CA MET A 80 -6.73 4.60 17.83
C MET A 80 -6.05 5.70 18.66
N GLU A 81 -6.76 6.80 18.95
CA GLU A 81 -6.24 7.99 19.66
C GLU A 81 -4.90 8.49 19.07
N SER A 82 -4.75 8.41 17.75
CA SER A 82 -3.49 8.71 17.06
C SER A 82 -3.51 10.10 16.40
N PRO A 83 -2.51 10.96 16.67
CA PRO A 83 -2.43 12.29 16.05
C PRO A 83 -2.11 12.22 14.55
N LEU A 84 -1.46 11.14 14.10
CA LEU A 84 -1.09 10.88 12.71
C LEU A 84 -1.78 9.61 12.23
N PHE A 85 -2.17 9.59 10.96
CA PHE A 85 -2.62 8.36 10.30
C PHE A 85 -1.44 7.52 9.82
N THR A 86 -0.38 8.16 9.34
CA THR A 86 0.89 7.55 8.95
C THR A 86 2.01 8.23 9.73
N ASN A 87 2.72 7.45 10.55
CA ASN A 87 3.86 7.93 11.32
C ASN A 87 4.95 8.55 10.43
N ASN A 88 5.71 9.47 11.01
CA ASN A 88 6.84 10.10 10.31
C ASN A 88 7.99 9.10 10.15
N PHE A 89 8.51 8.95 8.94
CA PHE A 89 9.69 8.12 8.66
C PHE A 89 10.36 8.54 7.35
N LYS A 90 11.60 8.08 7.14
CA LYS A 90 12.34 8.25 5.89
C LYS A 90 13.13 6.98 5.58
N VAL A 91 13.05 6.50 4.35
CA VAL A 91 13.74 5.31 3.86
C VAL A 91 14.23 5.54 2.44
N THR A 92 15.44 5.08 2.13
CA THR A 92 15.99 5.10 0.77
C THR A 92 16.10 3.67 0.27
N LEU A 93 15.46 3.40 -0.86
CA LEU A 93 15.35 2.08 -1.47
C LEU A 93 16.56 1.80 -2.37
N LYS A 94 17.06 0.57 -2.32
CA LYS A 94 18.07 0.10 -3.27
C LYS A 94 17.44 -0.22 -4.62
N LYS A 95 18.29 -0.51 -5.60
CA LYS A 95 17.83 -1.07 -6.89
C LYS A 95 17.09 -2.39 -6.63
N GLY A 96 15.94 -2.56 -7.27
CA GLY A 96 15.07 -3.74 -7.14
C GLY A 96 14.20 -3.79 -5.88
N GLU A 97 14.32 -2.84 -4.96
CA GLU A 97 13.50 -2.78 -3.74
C GLU A 97 12.23 -1.94 -3.94
N TYR A 98 11.12 -2.46 -3.43
CA TYR A 98 9.82 -1.82 -3.38
C TYR A 98 9.42 -1.60 -1.92
N TYR A 99 8.71 -0.50 -1.67
CA TYR A 99 8.15 -0.18 -0.37
C TYR A 99 6.63 -0.17 -0.46
N VAL A 100 5.97 -0.99 0.34
CA VAL A 100 4.51 -1.18 0.28
C VAL A 100 3.86 -0.81 1.60
N LEU A 101 2.68 -0.19 1.54
CA LEU A 101 1.88 0.14 2.72
C LEU A 101 0.45 -0.40 2.58
N GLY A 102 -0.20 -0.66 3.70
CA GLY A 102 -1.65 -0.87 3.72
C GLY A 102 -2.41 0.46 3.81
N ASP A 103 -3.55 0.56 3.14
CA ASP A 103 -4.39 1.78 3.16
C ASP A 103 -5.05 1.99 4.54
N ASN A 104 -5.27 0.92 5.31
CA ASN A 104 -5.56 1.01 6.75
C ASN A 104 -4.24 1.19 7.54
N ARG A 105 -3.68 2.40 7.46
CA ARG A 105 -2.30 2.72 7.90
C ARG A 105 -2.05 2.41 9.38
N LEU A 106 -3.02 2.63 10.25
CA LEU A 106 -2.87 2.42 11.69
C LEU A 106 -2.98 0.95 12.11
N ASN A 107 -3.51 0.09 11.24
CA ASN A 107 -3.73 -1.33 11.54
C ASN A 107 -3.08 -2.27 10.49
N SER A 108 -2.05 -1.81 9.80
CA SER A 108 -1.38 -2.57 8.74
C SER A 108 0.04 -2.95 9.13
N VAL A 109 0.32 -4.25 9.16
CA VAL A 109 1.69 -4.78 9.14
C VAL A 109 2.17 -4.78 7.70
N ASP A 110 3.10 -3.88 7.40
CA ASP A 110 3.62 -3.61 6.05
C ASP A 110 5.10 -3.21 6.09
N SER A 111 5.65 -2.58 5.05
CA SER A 111 7.08 -2.27 4.96
C SER A 111 7.63 -1.44 6.12
N ARG A 112 6.78 -0.75 6.90
CA ARG A 112 7.20 -0.06 8.13
C ARG A 112 7.73 -1.02 9.20
N ALA A 113 7.23 -2.26 9.22
CA ALA A 113 7.65 -3.31 10.15
C ALA A 113 8.42 -4.44 9.43
N LEU A 114 8.09 -4.73 8.18
CA LEU A 114 8.60 -5.87 7.42
C LEU A 114 9.82 -5.54 6.56
N GLY A 115 10.12 -4.25 6.34
CA GLY A 115 11.16 -3.83 5.42
C GLY A 115 10.71 -3.83 3.95
N THR A 116 11.68 -3.94 3.04
CA THR A 116 11.47 -3.83 1.59
C THR A 116 11.15 -5.18 0.97
N PHE A 117 10.53 -5.14 -0.21
CA PHE A 117 10.22 -6.32 -1.01
C PHE A 117 10.91 -6.25 -2.36
N THR A 118 11.13 -7.38 -3.00
CA THR A 118 11.67 -7.49 -4.36
C THR A 118 10.61 -8.03 -5.31
N ILE A 119 10.85 -7.92 -6.61
CA ILE A 119 9.90 -8.43 -7.62
C ILE A 119 9.61 -9.94 -7.49
N LYS A 120 10.52 -10.70 -6.87
CA LYS A 120 10.35 -12.14 -6.63
C LYS A 120 9.24 -12.44 -5.62
N ASP A 121 8.93 -11.47 -4.77
CA ASP A 121 7.90 -11.60 -3.74
C ASP A 121 6.50 -11.35 -4.32
N PHE A 122 6.40 -10.75 -5.51
CA PHE A 122 5.14 -10.33 -6.12
C PHE A 122 4.48 -11.51 -6.82
N LYS A 123 3.21 -11.77 -6.48
CA LYS A 123 2.38 -12.84 -7.04
C LYS A 123 1.35 -12.31 -8.04
N ALA A 124 0.89 -11.07 -7.86
CA ALA A 124 0.00 -10.38 -8.80
C ALA A 124 0.04 -8.86 -8.58
N ARG A 125 -0.33 -8.07 -9.60
CA ARG A 125 -0.47 -6.61 -9.52
C ARG A 125 -1.74 -6.10 -10.21
N GLY A 126 -2.24 -4.96 -9.73
CA GLY A 126 -3.46 -4.33 -10.20
C GLY A 126 -4.70 -5.14 -9.81
N GLY A 127 -5.83 -4.48 -9.55
CA GLY A 127 -7.07 -5.16 -9.18
C GLY A 127 -8.29 -4.47 -9.78
N ILE A 128 -9.19 -5.26 -10.37
CA ILE A 128 -10.58 -4.86 -10.57
C ILE A 128 -11.39 -5.63 -9.53
N ILE A 129 -12.06 -4.92 -8.62
CA ILE A 129 -13.00 -5.54 -7.68
C ILE A 129 -14.22 -5.98 -8.51
N LEU A 130 -14.50 -7.28 -8.53
CA LEU A 130 -15.61 -7.87 -9.28
C LEU A 130 -16.80 -8.22 -8.40
N TYR A 131 -16.58 -8.42 -7.09
CA TYR A 131 -17.62 -8.79 -6.15
C TYR A 131 -17.35 -8.16 -4.77
N PRO A 132 -18.37 -7.59 -4.11
CA PRO A 132 -19.79 -7.57 -4.50
C PRO A 132 -20.09 -6.62 -5.68
N PHE A 133 -21.05 -6.99 -6.53
CA PHE A 133 -21.32 -6.32 -7.83
C PHE A 133 -21.71 -4.84 -7.72
N ASN A 134 -22.19 -4.40 -6.55
CA ASN A 134 -22.50 -3.01 -6.23
C ASN A 134 -21.25 -2.15 -5.93
N LYS A 135 -20.06 -2.76 -5.89
CA LYS A 135 -18.75 -2.10 -5.71
C LYS A 135 -17.80 -2.30 -6.89
N MET A 136 -18.33 -2.71 -8.05
CA MET A 136 -17.50 -3.01 -9.22
C MET A 136 -16.73 -1.76 -9.68
N GLY A 137 -15.40 -1.85 -9.73
CA GLY A 137 -14.52 -0.71 -10.03
C GLY A 137 -13.04 -1.07 -10.02
N ARG A 138 -12.19 -0.15 -10.48
CA ARG A 138 -10.73 -0.28 -10.37
C ARG A 138 -10.32 0.03 -8.93
N THR A 139 -9.29 -0.64 -8.43
CA THR A 139 -8.74 -0.39 -7.07
C THR A 139 -7.90 0.90 -6.96
N GLU A 140 -8.17 1.87 -7.84
CA GLU A 140 -7.46 3.13 -8.00
C GLU A 140 -7.90 4.19 -6.97
#